data_AF-A0A1E3AQT2-F1
#
_entry.id   AF-A0A1E3AQT2-F1
#
_cell.length_a   1.000
_cell.length_b   1.000
_cell.length_c   1.000
_cell.angle_alpha   90.00
_cell.angle_beta   90.00
_cell.angle_gamma   90.00
#
_symmetry.space_group_name_H-M   'P 1'
#
loop_
_entity.id
_entity.type
_entity.pdbx_description
1 polymer ?
#
loop_
_entity_poly.entity_id
_entity_poly.type
_entity_poly.pdbx_seq_one_letter_code
_entity_poly.pdbx_strand_id
1 'polypeptide(L)' 'MAEVTKVSKAQQKAVNKYISNNYDRINLTVPKGKKADISKHADKYGESLNSFINRAIDERMERDSM' A
#
# COMPACT_ATOMS: atom_id res chain seq x y z
N MET A 1 -19.03 2.93 25.03
CA MET A 1 -18.80 4.12 24.16
C MET A 1 -17.30 4.32 24.13
N ALA A 2 -16.65 4.13 22.98
CA ALA A 2 -15.19 4.20 22.89
C ALA A 2 -14.74 5.66 22.89
N GLU A 3 -13.87 6.03 23.84
CA GLU A 3 -13.17 7.31 23.85
C GLU A 3 -12.33 7.45 22.58
N VAL A 4 -12.69 8.40 21.72
CA VAL A 4 -11.86 8.79 20.59
C VAL A 4 -10.70 9.60 21.15
N THR A 5 -9.56 8.95 21.37
CA THR A 5 -8.30 9.61 21.72
C THR A 5 -7.93 10.57 20.60
N LYS A 6 -8.07 11.88 20.85
CA LYS A 6 -7.64 12.93 19.92
C LYS A 6 -6.12 12.84 19.77
N VAL A 7 -5.66 12.35 18.62
CA VAL A 7 -4.25 12.39 18.23
C VAL A 7 -3.79 13.85 18.20
N SER A 8 -2.71 14.16 18.91
CA SER A 8 -2.18 15.52 18.96
C SER A 8 -1.55 15.91 17.61
N LYS A 9 -1.54 17.22 17.30
CA LYS A 9 -0.88 17.74 16.10
C LYS A 9 0.60 17.34 16.02
N ALA A 10 1.28 17.22 17.17
CA ALA A 10 2.67 16.79 17.26
C ALA A 10 2.84 15.33 16.83
N GLN A 11 1.95 14.43 17.29
CA GLN A 11 1.94 13.03 16.86
C GLN A 11 1.66 12.91 15.37
N GLN A 12 0.69 13.66 14.83
CA GLN A 12 0.41 13.67 13.39
C GLN A 12 1.63 14.11 12.56
N LYS A 13 2.35 15.15 13.02
CA LYS A 13 3.58 15.65 12.36
C LYS A 13 4.69 14.61 12.38
N ALA A 14 4.88 13.92 13.51
CA ALA A 14 5.89 12.86 13.62
C ALA A 14 5.60 11.69 12.67
N VAL A 15 4.34 11.23 12.60
CA VAL A 15 3.92 10.18 11.66
C VAL A 15 4.12 10.61 10.22
N ASN A 16 3.71 11.83 9.86
CA ASN A 16 3.90 12.34 8.51
C ASN A 16 5.37 12.43 8.11
N LYS A 17 6.26 12.89 9.03
CA LYS A 17 7.70 12.93 8.81
C LYS A 17 8.30 11.53 8.63
N TYR A 18 7.87 10.57 9.44
CA TYR A 18 8.31 9.19 9.28
C TYR A 18 7.92 8.66 7.91
N ILE A 19 6.67 8.88 7.49
CA ILE A 19 6.21 8.33 6.23
C ILE A 19 6.91 9.00 5.04
N SER A 20 7.05 10.33 5.04
CA SER A 20 7.74 11.04 3.96
C SER A 20 9.21 10.65 3.82
N ASN A 21 9.86 10.25 4.92
CA ASN A 21 11.29 9.93 4.92
C ASN A 21 11.57 8.48 4.54
N ASN A 22 10.61 7.57 4.72
CA ASN A 22 10.85 6.13 4.61
C ASN A 22 10.04 5.46 3.48
N TYR A 23 9.01 6.12 2.94
CA TYR A 23 8.14 5.51 1.95
C TYR A 23 7.79 6.49 0.84
N ASP A 24 7.96 6.03 -0.40
CA ASP A 24 7.30 6.61 -1.56
C ASP A 24 5.88 6.06 -1.66
N ARG A 25 4.88 6.96 -1.63
CA ARG A 25 3.47 6.57 -1.73
C ARG A 25 3.02 6.56 -3.17
N ILE A 26 2.55 5.41 -3.66
CA ILE A 26 1.95 5.27 -4.98
C ILE A 26 0.42 5.26 -4.84
N ASN A 27 -0.24 6.26 -5.43
CA ASN A 27 -1.70 6.27 -5.56
C ASN A 27 -2.09 5.59 -6.87
N LEU A 28 -2.72 4.42 -6.77
CA LEU A 28 -3.15 3.63 -7.92
C LEU A 28 -4.67 3.74 -8.13
N THR A 29 -5.07 4.22 -9.31
CA THR A 29 -6.47 4.22 -9.76
C THR A 29 -6.72 3.03 -10.66
N VAL A 30 -7.71 2.20 -10.31
CA VAL A 30 -8.16 1.07 -11.13
C VAL A 30 -9.67 1.14 -11.35
N PRO A 31 -10.20 0.54 -12.42
CA PRO A 31 -11.64 0.43 -12.62
C PRO A 31 -12.36 -0.19 -11.42
N LYS A 32 -13.64 0.16 -11.24
CA LYS A 32 -14.47 -0.40 -10.17
C LYS A 32 -14.50 -1.93 -10.29
N GLY A 33 -14.36 -2.63 -9.15
CA GLY A 33 -14.29 -4.09 -9.10
C GLY A 33 -12.87 -4.65 -9.22
N LYS A 34 -11.97 -4.00 -9.97
CA LYS A 34 -10.62 -4.51 -10.20
C LYS A 34 -9.81 -4.67 -8.92
N LYS A 35 -9.94 -3.76 -7.96
CA LYS A 35 -9.29 -3.89 -6.63
C LYS A 35 -9.65 -5.21 -5.94
N ALA A 36 -10.92 -5.64 -6.03
CA ALA A 36 -11.37 -6.88 -5.42
C ALA A 36 -10.76 -8.10 -6.11
N ASP A 37 -10.64 -8.07 -7.44
CA ASP A 37 -10.00 -9.13 -8.21
C ASP A 37 -8.51 -9.26 -7.84
N ILE A 38 -7.81 -8.13 -7.72
CA ILE A 38 -6.40 -8.10 -7.29
C ILE A 38 -6.28 -8.65 -5.86
N SER A 39 -7.17 -8.24 -4.94
CA SER A 39 -7.16 -8.75 -3.56
C SER A 39 -7.35 -10.26 -3.52
N LYS A 40 -8.36 -10.80 -4.23
CA LYS A 40 -8.59 -12.25 -4.31
C LYS A 40 -7.38 -13.00 -4.85
N HIS A 41 -6.68 -12.42 -5.83
CA HIS A 41 -5.46 -13.00 -6.36
C HIS A 41 -4.38 -13.04 -5.27
N ALA A 42 -4.10 -11.91 -4.60
CA ALA A 42 -3.13 -11.84 -3.53
C ALA A 42 -3.44 -12.85 -2.40
N ASP A 43 -4.72 -12.91 -1.98
CA ASP A 43 -5.20 -13.84 -0.95
C ASP A 43 -4.97 -15.31 -1.34
N LYS A 44 -5.16 -15.66 -2.62
CA LYS A 44 -4.90 -17.02 -3.14
C LYS A 44 -3.45 -17.44 -2.97
N TYR A 45 -2.50 -16.50 -3.02
CA TYR A 45 -1.07 -16.76 -2.82
C TYR A 45 -0.60 -16.46 -1.39
N GLY A 46 -1.52 -16.14 -0.47
CA GLY A 46 -1.18 -15.81 0.92
C GLY A 46 -0.42 -14.49 1.08
N GLU A 47 -0.53 -13.58 0.10
CA GLU A 47 0.15 -12.30 0.10
C GLU A 47 -0.82 -11.16 0.41
N SER A 48 -0.32 -10.07 1.02
CA SER A 48 -1.10 -8.84 1.12
C SER A 48 -1.27 -8.20 -0.25
N LEU A 49 -2.34 -7.44 -0.46
CA LEU A 49 -2.56 -6.67 -1.69
C LEU A 49 -1.35 -5.78 -2.05
N ASN A 50 -0.72 -5.15 -1.04
CA ASN A 50 0.45 -4.30 -1.25
C ASN A 50 1.70 -5.11 -1.64
N SER A 51 1.93 -6.24 -0.96
CA SER A 51 3.02 -7.16 -1.30
C SER A 51 2.89 -7.69 -2.72
N PHE A 52 1.68 -8.07 -3.12
CA PHE A 52 1.37 -8.50 -4.48
C PHE A 52 1.67 -7.42 -5.52
N ILE A 53 1.24 -6.18 -5.27
CA ILE A 53 1.47 -5.05 -6.19
C ILE A 53 2.97 -4.77 -6.33
N ASN A 54 3.73 -4.74 -5.23
CA ASN A 54 5.18 -4.54 -5.28
C ASN A 54 5.86 -5.66 -6.07
N ARG A 55 5.56 -6.92 -5.77
CA ARG A 55 6.12 -8.07 -6.50
C ARG A 55 5.82 -7.98 -8.00
N ALA A 56 4.59 -7.63 -8.38
CA ALA A 56 4.22 -7.48 -9.78
C ALA A 56 4.98 -6.36 -10.50
N ILE A 57 5.32 -5.27 -9.80
CA ILE A 57 6.16 -4.19 -10.33
C ILE A 57 7.59 -4.71 -10.51
N ASP A 58 8.17 -5.33 -9.48
CA ASP A 58 9.54 -5.85 -9.50
C ASP A 58 9.73 -6.89 -10.62
N GLU A 59 8.83 -7.88 -10.73
CA GLU A 59 8.83 -8.90 -11.80
C GLU A 59 8.67 -8.31 -13.20
N ARG A 60 8.03 -7.15 -13.33
CA ARG A 60 7.90 -6.47 -14.62
C ARG A 60 9.18 -5.73 -14.97
N MET A 61 9.73 -4.97 -14.02
CA MET A 61 10.99 -4.24 -14.21
C MET A 61 12.14 -5.18 -14.52
N GLU A 62 12.24 -6.30 -13.81
CA GLU A 62 13.28 -7.31 -14.04
C GLU A 62 13.19 -7.85 -15.48
N ARG A 63 12.00 -8.25 -15.92
CA ARG A 63 11.77 -8.76 -17.29
C ARG A 63 12.05 -7.75 -18.39
N ASP A 64 11.78 -6.46 -18.14
CA ASP A 64 12.07 -5.39 -19.10
C ASP A 64 13.57 -5.06 -19.19
N SER A 65 14.35 -5.44 -18.17
CA SER A 65 15.81 -5.24 -18.11
C SER A 65 16.64 -6.42 -18.64
N MET A 66 16.00 -7.55 -18.94
CA MET A 66 16.59 -8.73 -19.58
C MET A 66 16.58 -8.61 -21.10
#